data_AF-A0A951JI41-F1
#
_entry.id   AF-A0A951JI41-F1
#
_cell.length_a   1.000
_cell.length_b   1.000
_cell.length_c   1.000
_cell.angle_alpha   90.00
_cell.angle_beta   90.00
_cell.angle_gamma   90.00
#
_symmetry.space_group_name_H-M   'P 1'
#
loop_
_entity.id
_entity.type
_entity.pdbx_description
1 polymer ?
#
loop_
_entity_poly.entity_id
_entity_poly.type
_entity_poly.pdbx_seq_one_letter_code
_entity_poly.pdbx_strand_id
1 'polypeptide(L)' 'MHRVRVVRSFYDQSEPFVGRVGEVIGHWGADNNQEGRDGFMVQFEDGTVVGFSENEVEDASEDQPVAGGGEAAETV' A
#
# COMPACT_ATOMS: atom_id res chain seq x y z
N MET A 1 -9.29 -5.38 -6.73
CA MET A 1 -7.82 -5.45 -6.68
C MET A 1 -7.40 -4.58 -5.52
N HIS A 2 -6.85 -5.17 -4.45
CA HIS A 2 -6.51 -4.44 -3.22
C HIS A 2 -5.16 -3.77 -3.44
N ARG A 3 -5.12 -2.44 -3.40
CA ARG A 3 -3.90 -1.65 -3.64
C ARG A 3 -3.57 -0.90 -2.38
N VAL A 4 -2.29 -0.71 -2.14
CA VAL A 4 -1.82 0.00 -0.96
C VAL A 4 -0.72 0.98 -1.33
N ARG A 5 -0.71 2.13 -0.66
CA ARG A 5 0.33 3.15 -0.79
C ARG A 5 1.27 3.05 0.39
N VAL A 6 2.58 2.99 0.12
CA VAL A 6 3.57 3.07 1.19
C VAL A 6 3.63 4.51 1.66
N VAL A 7 3.33 4.77 2.93
CA VAL A 7 3.28 6.13 3.48
C VAL A 7 4.45 6.43 4.40
N ARG A 8 5.10 5.39 4.92
CA ARG A 8 6.28 5.49 5.77
C ARG A 8 7.10 4.20 5.67
N SER A 9 8.40 4.31 5.91
CA SER A 9 9.31 3.16 5.99
C SER A 9 9.74 2.96 7.44
N PHE A 10 9.61 1.74 7.95
CA PHE A 10 10.28 1.31 9.19
C PHE A 10 11.55 0.51 8.93
N TYR A 11 11.73 0.05 7.68
CA TYR A 11 12.87 -0.74 7.25
C TYR A 11 13.58 -0.09 6.06
N ASP A 12 14.90 -0.30 6.00
CA ASP A 12 15.78 0.18 4.91
C ASP A 12 15.30 -0.29 3.52
N GLN A 13 14.74 -1.51 3.46
CA GLN A 13 14.18 -2.11 2.25
C GLN A 13 12.87 -1.43 1.79
N SER A 14 12.12 -0.82 2.72
CA SER A 14 10.87 -0.11 2.47
C SER A 14 11.09 1.34 2.02
N GLU A 15 12.23 1.93 2.39
CA GLU A 15 12.57 3.34 2.15
C GLU A 15 12.44 3.78 0.67
N PRO A 16 12.94 3.04 -0.33
CA PRO A 16 12.81 3.46 -1.74
C PRO A 16 11.38 3.38 -2.29
N PHE A 17 10.45 2.76 -1.55
CA PHE A 17 9.07 2.59 -1.98
C PHE A 17 8.10 3.58 -1.34
N VAL A 18 8.56 4.42 -0.40
CA VAL A 18 7.73 5.46 0.23
C VAL A 18 7.13 6.38 -0.84
N GLY A 19 5.82 6.54 -0.79
CA GLY A 19 5.01 7.32 -1.74
C GLY A 19 4.52 6.52 -2.94
N ARG A 20 5.01 5.30 -3.19
CA ARG A 20 4.57 4.43 -4.29
C ARG A 20 3.33 3.62 -3.93
N VAL A 21 2.55 3.28 -4.95
CA VAL A 21 1.39 2.40 -4.85
C VAL A 21 1.77 1.05 -5.44
N GLY A 22 1.40 -0.03 -4.75
CA GLY A 22 1.52 -1.39 -5.26
C GLY A 22 0.25 -2.20 -4.99
N GLU A 23 0.16 -3.36 -5.61
CA GLU A 23 -0.96 -4.27 -5.47
C GLU A 23 -0.67 -5.33 -4.41
N VAL A 24 -1.59 -5.52 -3.48
CA VAL A 24 -1.48 -6.58 -2.48
C VAL A 24 -1.79 -7.91 -3.15
N ILE A 25 -0.76 -8.76 -3.22
CA ILE A 25 -0.85 -10.11 -3.80
C ILE A 25 -0.99 -11.19 -2.72
N GLY A 26 -0.86 -10.83 -1.45
CA GLY A 26 -1.02 -11.74 -0.33
C GLY A 26 -0.72 -11.08 1.01
N HIS A 27 -0.87 -11.85 2.09
CA HIS A 27 -0.55 -11.44 3.44
C HIS A 27 0.50 -12.39 4.02
N TRP A 28 1.41 -11.86 4.83
CA TRP A 28 2.33 -12.66 5.63
C TRP A 28 2.01 -12.39 7.10
N GLY A 29 1.93 -13.44 7.91
CA GLY A 29 1.50 -13.33 9.29
C GLY A 29 2.46 -13.99 10.27
N ALA A 30 2.14 -13.83 11.55
CA ALA A 30 2.89 -14.37 12.69
C ALA A 30 3.14 -15.90 12.60
N ASP A 31 2.27 -16.63 11.91
CA ASP A 31 2.38 -18.08 11.70
C ASP A 31 3.62 -18.47 10.86
N ASN A 32 4.17 -17.54 10.06
CA ASN A 32 5.33 -17.76 9.20
C ASN A 32 6.52 -16.85 9.50
N ASN A 33 6.46 -15.98 10.52
CA ASN A 33 7.52 -15.02 10.82
C ASN A 33 7.98 -15.12 12.29
N GLN A 34 9.30 -15.22 12.51
CA GLN A 34 9.91 -15.40 13.84
C GLN A 34 9.63 -14.25 14.82
N GLU A 35 9.21 -13.09 14.33
CA GLU A 35 8.90 -11.92 15.16
C GLU A 35 7.40 -11.74 15.48
N GLY A 36 6.52 -12.65 15.01
CA GLY A 36 5.08 -12.58 15.30
C GLY A 36 4.40 -11.34 14.72
N ARG A 37 4.93 -10.80 13.62
CA ARG A 37 4.39 -9.62 12.93
C ARG A 37 3.49 -10.03 11.77
N ASP A 38 2.49 -9.21 11.51
CA ASP A 38 1.56 -9.34 10.39
C ASP A 38 1.78 -8.19 9.39
N GLY A 39 1.63 -8.49 8.10
CA GLY A 39 1.85 -7.53 7.03
C GLY A 39 1.34 -7.99 5.67
N PHE A 40 1.50 -7.12 4.70
CA PHE A 40 1.07 -7.29 3.32
C PHE A 40 2.26 -7.62 2.42
N MET A 41 2.05 -8.49 1.44
CA MET A 41 2.96 -8.66 0.30
C MET A 41 2.45 -7.81 -0.86
N VAL A 42 3.24 -6.83 -1.25
CA VAL A 42 2.88 -5.83 -2.25
C VAL A 42 3.75 -6.01 -3.48
N GLN A 43 3.13 -6.18 -4.64
CA GLN A 43 3.78 -6.20 -5.95
C GLN A 43 3.66 -4.83 -6.62
N PHE A 44 4.79 -4.29 -7.07
CA PHE A 44 4.86 -3.04 -7.85
C PHE A 44 4.82 -3.33 -9.36
N GLU A 45 4.58 -2.28 -10.16
CA GLU A 45 4.49 -2.37 -11.64
C GLU A 45 5.76 -2.93 -12.31
N ASP A 46 6.91 -2.79 -11.65
CA ASP A 46 8.20 -3.34 -12.10
C ASP A 46 8.31 -4.87 -11.87
N GLY A 47 7.28 -5.49 -11.27
CA GLY A 47 7.28 -6.91 -10.88
C GLY A 47 7.98 -7.18 -9.55
N THR A 48 8.53 -6.15 -8.91
CA THR A 48 9.17 -6.25 -7.59
C THR A 48 8.12 -6.52 -6.51
N VAL A 49 8.37 -7.51 -5.65
CA VAL A 49 7.50 -7.87 -4.51
C VAL A 49 8.20 -7.52 -3.20
N VAL A 50 7.55 -6.73 -2.34
CA VAL A 50 8.08 -6.30 -1.05
C VAL A 50 7.03 -6.53 0.05
N GLY A 51 7.49 -6.99 1.20
CA GLY A 51 6.67 -7.12 2.39
C GLY A 51 6.63 -5.80 3.16
N PHE A 52 5.43 -5.31 3.46
CA PHE A 52 5.23 -4.14 4.31
C PHE A 52 4.38 -4.51 5.51
N SER A 53 4.65 -3.88 6.65
CA SER A 53 3.77 -3.96 7.82
C SER A 53 2.49 -3.16 7.57
N GLU A 54 1.38 -3.52 8.23
CA GLU A 54 0.11 -2.76 8.09
C GLU A 54 0.26 -1.27 8.46
N ASN A 55 1.19 -0.93 9.35
CA ASN A 55 1.47 0.44 9.73
C ASN A 55 2.31 1.23 8.71
N GLU A 56 2.94 0.58 7.73
CA GLU A 56 3.76 1.22 6.69
C GLU A 56 2.93 1.65 5.48
N VAL A 57 1.76 1.04 5.31
CA VAL A 57 0.94 1.19 4.13
C VAL A 57 -0.45 1.71 4.49
N GLU A 58 -1.03 2.49 3.59
CA GLU A 58 -2.43 2.89 3.66
C GLU A 58 -3.19 2.27 2.50
N ASP A 59 -4.48 1.97 2.71
CA ASP A 59 -5.34 1.48 1.66
C ASP A 59 -5.41 2.52 0.53
N ALA A 60 -5.12 2.05 -0.67
CA ALA A 60 -5.27 2.76 -1.94
C ALA A 60 -6.15 1.93 -2.89
N SER A 61 -7.00 1.07 -2.33
CA SER A 61 -7.88 0.16 -3.07
C SER A 61 -9.01 0.90 -3.75
N GLU A 62 -9.26 2.11 -3.29
CA GLU A 62 -10.09 3.04 -4.02
C GLU A 62 -9.22 3.76 -5.05
N ASP A 63 -9.64 3.62 -6.31
CA ASP A 63 -9.88 4.77 -7.19
C ASP A 63 -10.76 5.81 -6.46
N GLN A 64 -10.34 6.26 -5.29
CA GLN A 64 -10.80 7.51 -4.74
C GLN A 64 -9.87 8.51 -5.39
N PRO A 65 -10.39 9.39 -6.27
CA PRO A 65 -9.60 10.54 -6.64
C PRO A 65 -9.07 11.12 -5.33
N VAL A 66 -7.76 11.32 -5.26
CA VAL A 66 -7.23 12.36 -4.38
C VAL A 66 -8.23 13.51 -4.44
N ALA A 67 -8.78 13.92 -3.32
CA ALA A 67 -9.65 15.08 -3.28
C ALA A 67 -8.82 16.33 -3.64
N GLY A 68 -8.42 16.48 -4.91
CA GLY A 68 -8.72 17.72 -5.61
C GLY A 68 -10.24 17.72 -5.71
N GLY A 69 -10.94 18.66 -5.10
CA GLY A 69 -10.81 20.01 -5.60
C GLY A 69 -11.22 20.06 -7.08
N GLY A 70 -12.36 19.45 -7.43
CA GLY A 70 -13.05 19.77 -8.68
C GLY A 70 -13.62 18.57 -9.44
N GLU A 71 -14.94 18.42 -9.34
CA GLU A 71 -15.84 18.29 -10.51
C GLU A 71 -17.24 18.70 -10.00
N ALA A 72 -17.64 19.97 -10.15
CA ALA A 72 -18.25 20.61 -11.31
C ALA A 72 -19.72 20.18 -11.58
N ALA A 73 -20.62 21.18 -11.57
CA ALA A 73 -21.94 21.23 -12.24
C ALA A 73 -23.00 20.21 -11.75
N GLU A 74 -24.30 20.46 -11.66
CA GLU A 74 -25.25 21.55 -11.89
C GLU A 74 -26.57 21.00 -11.32
N THR A 75 -27.39 21.80 -10.64
CA THR A 75 -28.84 21.53 -10.60
C THR A 75 -29.58 22.86 -10.45
N VAL A 76 -30.51 23.01 -11.38
CA VAL A 76 -31.46 24.08 -11.70
C VAL A 76 -32.26 24.63 -10.51
#